data_AF-A0A9E0WGU6-F1
#
_entry.id   AF-A0A9E0WGU6-F1
#
_cell.length_a   1.000
_cell.length_b   1.000
_cell.length_c   1.000
_cell.angle_alpha   90.00
_cell.angle_beta   90.00
_cell.angle_gamma   90.00
#
_symmetry.space_group_name_H-M   'P 1'
#
loop_
_entity.id
_entity.type
_entity.pdbx_description
1 polymer ?
#
loop_
_entity_poly.entity_id
_entity_poly.type
_entity_poly.pdbx_seq_one_letter_code
_entity_poly.pdbx_strand_id
1 'polypeptide(L)'
;MSAFEQTYLFFEIISVGNATMANYMTLVFGMLVTSYLAAHRLDRVMMWIALVIYSMFALGFINEIFQAYSDFARLGLTLAEKGQLPNADLAWFGPVAVGEGAMHVIPTIVLIMTLSAYIGSIAFFFRARKANLADHLGPVETAPTQAPQDKEA
;
A
#
# COMPACT_ATOMS: atom_id res chain seq x y z
N MET A 1 20.16 10.63 27.44
CA MET A 1 20.21 10.73 25.97
C MET A 1 20.39 12.19 25.59
N SER A 2 21.47 12.52 24.89
CA SER A 2 21.80 13.89 24.47
C SER A 2 20.83 14.39 23.39
N ALA A 3 20.78 15.71 23.18
CA ALA A 3 19.98 16.29 22.09
C ALA A 3 20.45 15.79 20.71
N PHE A 4 21.75 15.57 20.53
CA PHE A 4 22.32 15.01 19.31
C PHE A 4 21.89 13.56 19.05
N GLU A 5 21.88 12.72 20.08
CA GLU A 5 21.39 11.33 19.98
C GLU A 5 19.91 11.28 19.58
N GLN A 6 19.09 12.20 20.12
CA GLN A 6 17.66 12.30 19.80
C GLN A 6 17.44 12.70 18.35
N THR A 7 18.22 13.65 17.85
CA THR A 7 18.18 14.07 16.44
C THR A 7 18.66 12.96 15.50
N TYR A 8 19.72 12.23 15.87
CA TYR A 8 20.20 11.08 15.09
C TYR A 8 19.13 9.98 14.97
N LEU A 9 18.54 9.59 16.10
CA LEU A 9 17.50 8.57 16.14
C LEU A 9 16.26 9.00 15.35
N PHE A 10 15.91 10.29 15.37
CA PHE A 10 14.86 10.84 14.53
C PHE A 10 15.13 10.66 13.03
N PHE A 11 16.35 10.95 12.56
CA PHE A 11 16.73 10.73 11.16
C PHE A 11 16.74 9.24 10.78
N GLU A 12 17.19 8.37 11.69
CA GLU A 12 17.22 6.94 11.47
C GLU A 12 15.81 6.37 11.28
N ILE A 13 14.84 6.78 12.10
CA ILE A 13 13.43 6.36 11.95
C ILE A 13 12.85 6.81 10.62
N ILE A 14 13.11 8.05 10.17
CA ILE A 14 12.66 8.50 8.84
C ILE A 14 13.28 7.64 7.75
N SER A 15 14.57 7.34 7.84
CA SER A 15 15.29 6.53 6.86
C SER A 15 14.69 5.13 6.75
N VAL A 16 14.45 4.47 7.89
CA VAL A 16 13.79 3.16 7.95
C VAL A 16 12.36 3.26 7.40
N GLY A 17 11.57 4.25 7.83
CA GLY A 17 10.20 4.46 7.36
C GLY A 17 10.12 4.65 5.84
N ASN A 18 11.04 5.41 5.26
CA ASN A 18 11.13 5.62 3.81
C ASN A 18 11.53 4.34 3.07
N ALA A 19 12.50 3.58 3.59
CA ALA A 19 12.90 2.31 3.01
C ALA A 19 11.74 1.29 3.02
N THR A 20 11.02 1.20 4.14
CA THR A 20 9.83 0.34 4.26
C THR A 20 8.71 0.80 3.31
N MET A 21 8.51 2.11 3.12
CA MET A 21 7.58 2.62 2.11
C MET A 21 7.98 2.26 0.68
N ALA A 22 9.25 2.32 0.34
CA ALA A 22 9.73 1.92 -1.00
C ALA A 22 9.49 0.42 -1.26
N ASN A 23 9.72 -0.43 -0.24
CA ASN A 23 9.43 -1.85 -0.31
C ASN A 23 7.93 -2.12 -0.49
N TYR A 24 7.08 -1.41 0.26
CA TYR A 24 5.63 -1.47 0.12
C TYR A 24 5.17 -1.08 -1.29
N MET A 25 5.69 0.03 -1.83
CA MET A 25 5.36 0.47 -3.18
C MET A 25 5.79 -0.55 -4.24
N THR A 26 6.96 -1.17 -4.07
CA THR A 26 7.43 -2.25 -4.95
C THR A 26 6.47 -3.43 -4.96
N LEU A 27 5.97 -3.82 -3.78
CA LEU A 27 4.96 -4.88 -3.65
C LEU A 27 3.64 -4.50 -4.35
N VAL A 28 3.14 -3.28 -4.15
CA VAL A 28 1.93 -2.77 -4.82
C VAL A 28 2.11 -2.75 -6.34
N PHE A 29 3.23 -2.24 -6.85
CA PHE A 29 3.53 -2.25 -8.28
C PHE A 29 3.63 -3.66 -8.84
N GLY A 30 4.30 -4.58 -8.14
CA GLY A 30 4.36 -5.99 -8.50
C GLY A 30 2.96 -6.60 -8.64
N MET A 31 2.05 -6.25 -7.72
CA MET A 31 0.66 -6.67 -7.80
C MET A 31 -0.07 -6.07 -9.01
N LEU A 32 0.10 -4.77 -9.30
CA LEU A 32 -0.53 -4.12 -10.46
C LEU A 32 -0.05 -4.72 -11.79
N VAL A 33 1.26 -4.95 -11.93
CA VAL A 33 1.84 -5.56 -13.14
C VAL A 33 1.35 -7.00 -13.31
N THR A 34 1.38 -7.79 -12.24
CA THR A 34 0.88 -9.18 -12.26
C THR A 34 -0.62 -9.23 -12.56
N SER A 35 -1.39 -8.28 -12.02
CA SER A 35 -2.82 -8.12 -12.30
C SER A 35 -3.08 -7.91 -13.78
N TYR A 36 -2.27 -7.06 -14.43
CA TYR A 36 -2.43 -6.77 -15.85
C TYR A 36 -2.05 -7.97 -16.73
N LEU A 37 -0.94 -8.65 -16.43
CA LEU A 37 -0.39 -9.70 -17.29
C LEU A 37 -1.00 -11.09 -17.06
N ALA A 38 -1.32 -11.45 -15.82
CA ALA A 38 -1.59 -12.83 -15.43
C ALA A 38 -2.98 -13.05 -14.77
N ALA A 39 -3.73 -12.00 -14.43
CA ALA A 39 -4.98 -12.16 -13.68
C ALA A 39 -6.03 -13.04 -14.37
N HIS A 40 -6.05 -13.07 -15.72
CA HIS A 40 -6.98 -13.88 -16.51
C HIS A 40 -6.59 -15.36 -16.59
N ARG A 41 -5.29 -15.69 -16.46
CA ARG A 41 -4.77 -17.06 -16.55
C ARG A 41 -4.79 -17.81 -15.21
N LEU A 42 -5.02 -17.09 -14.12
CA LEU A 42 -5.01 -17.65 -12.77
C LEU A 42 -6.32 -18.41 -12.51
N ASP A 43 -6.21 -19.69 -12.16
CA ASP A 43 -7.32 -20.46 -11.61
C ASP A 43 -7.88 -19.83 -10.33
N ARG A 44 -9.14 -20.11 -10.04
CA ARG A 44 -9.86 -19.50 -8.91
C ARG A 44 -9.17 -19.75 -7.56
N VAL A 45 -8.61 -20.95 -7.37
CA VAL A 45 -7.88 -21.30 -6.14
C VAL A 45 -6.55 -20.55 -6.06
N MET A 46 -5.77 -20.56 -7.15
CA MET A 46 -4.48 -19.86 -7.21
C MET A 46 -4.63 -18.35 -7.01
N MET A 47 -5.70 -17.76 -7.54
CA MET A 47 -6.07 -16.37 -7.32
C MET A 47 -6.23 -16.05 -5.84
N TRP A 48 -7.02 -16.85 -5.10
CA TRP A 48 -7.23 -16.62 -3.68
C TRP A 48 -5.94 -16.77 -2.88
N ILE A 49 -5.11 -17.77 -3.19
CA ILE A 49 -3.80 -17.95 -2.55
C ILE A 49 -2.92 -16.71 -2.78
N ALA A 50 -2.82 -16.25 -4.02
CA ALA A 50 -2.03 -15.06 -4.35
C ALA A 50 -2.54 -13.80 -3.64
N LEU A 51 -3.86 -13.59 -3.60
CA LEU A 51 -4.47 -12.47 -2.89
C LEU A 51 -4.24 -12.53 -1.38
N VAL A 52 -4.33 -13.71 -0.76
CA VAL A 52 -4.06 -13.89 0.68
C VAL A 52 -2.61 -13.57 0.98
N ILE A 53 -1.65 -14.14 0.22
CA ILE A 53 -0.23 -13.87 0.42
C ILE A 53 0.05 -12.38 0.24
N TYR A 54 -0.43 -11.78 -0.85
CA TYR A 54 -0.29 -10.34 -1.09
C TYR A 54 -0.84 -9.52 0.07
N SER A 55 -2.04 -9.85 0.56
CA SER A 55 -2.70 -9.14 1.65
C SER A 55 -1.93 -9.26 2.97
N MET A 56 -1.39 -10.43 3.28
CA MET A 56 -0.56 -10.64 4.48
C MET A 56 0.67 -9.73 4.46
N PHE A 57 1.41 -9.69 3.34
CA PHE A 57 2.58 -8.83 3.21
C PHE A 57 2.20 -7.34 3.17
N ALA A 58 1.18 -6.97 2.39
CA ALA A 58 0.77 -5.58 2.25
C ALA A 58 0.27 -5.00 3.59
N LEU A 59 -0.56 -5.73 4.34
CA LEU A 59 -1.02 -5.31 5.65
C LEU A 59 0.10 -5.29 6.69
N GLY A 60 1.05 -6.24 6.60
CA GLY A 60 2.26 -6.24 7.43
C GLY A 60 3.07 -4.97 7.24
N PHE A 61 3.35 -4.60 5.99
CA PHE A 61 4.02 -3.35 5.65
C PHE A 61 3.23 -2.11 6.09
N ILE A 62 1.91 -2.08 5.88
CA ILE A 62 1.07 -0.96 6.33
C ILE A 62 1.19 -0.75 7.85
N ASN A 63 1.17 -1.84 8.62
CA ASN A 63 1.35 -1.76 10.07
C ASN A 63 2.76 -1.28 10.45
N GLU A 64 3.81 -1.81 9.81
CA GLU A 64 5.19 -1.40 10.08
C GLU A 64 5.41 0.09 9.75
N ILE A 65 4.90 0.56 8.62
CA ILE A 65 4.91 1.96 8.21
C ILE A 65 4.17 2.81 9.24
N PHE A 66 2.95 2.42 9.63
CA PHE A 66 2.18 3.17 10.62
C PHE A 66 2.92 3.30 11.95
N GLN A 67 3.56 2.23 12.43
CA GLN A 67 4.36 2.25 13.65
C GLN A 67 5.58 3.17 13.51
N ALA A 68 6.37 3.03 12.43
CA ALA A 68 7.54 3.87 12.19
C ALA A 68 7.20 5.37 12.12
N TYR A 69 6.14 5.74 11.40
CA TYR A 69 5.70 7.14 11.32
C TYR A 69 5.07 7.65 12.63
N SER A 70 4.44 6.77 13.42
CA SER A 70 3.92 7.13 14.75
C SER A 70 5.05 7.40 15.74
N ASP A 71 6.10 6.58 15.73
CA ASP A 71 7.28 6.78 16.58
C ASP A 71 8.07 8.01 16.16
N PHE A 72 8.20 8.23 14.85
CA PHE A 72 8.71 9.48 14.28
C PHE A 72 7.95 10.70 14.81
N ALA A 73 6.61 10.67 14.75
CA ALA A 73 5.77 11.76 15.22
C ALA A 73 5.94 12.03 16.73
N ARG A 74 5.95 10.98 17.56
CA ARG A 74 6.13 11.08 19.01
C ARG A 74 7.48 11.67 19.39
N LEU A 75 8.54 11.22 18.72
CA LEU A 75 9.87 11.78 18.92
C LEU A 75 9.93 13.22 18.41
N GLY A 76 9.34 13.52 17.25
CA GLY A 76 9.23 14.86 16.72
C GLY A 76 8.59 15.85 17.71
N LEU A 77 7.48 15.45 18.34
CA LEU A 77 6.82 16.24 19.39
C LEU A 77 7.73 16.45 20.60
N THR A 78 8.39 15.39 21.06
CA THR A 78 9.33 15.47 22.19
C THR A 78 10.51 16.42 21.88
N LEU A 79 11.01 16.41 20.64
CA LEU A 79 12.07 17.32 20.20
C LEU A 79 11.55 18.75 20.04
N ALA A 80 10.32 18.95 19.57
CA ALA A 80 9.70 20.27 19.47
C ALA A 80 9.52 20.91 20.87
N GLU A 81 9.00 20.17 21.85
CA GLU A 81 8.87 20.63 23.23
C GLU A 81 10.22 21.02 23.85
N LYS A 82 11.25 20.18 23.65
CA LYS A 82 12.60 20.47 24.14
C LYS A 82 13.25 21.64 23.42
N GLY A 83 13.02 21.77 22.12
CA GLY A 83 13.56 22.86 21.30
C GLY A 83 13.02 24.24 21.63
N GLN A 84 11.87 24.32 22.31
CA GLN A 84 11.28 25.58 22.78
C GLN A 84 11.84 26.06 24.13
N LEU A 85 12.67 25.25 24.81
CA LEU A 85 13.29 25.66 26.08
C LEU A 85 14.37 26.74 25.85
N PRO A 86 14.52 27.73 26.75
CA PRO A 86 15.44 28.87 26.56
C PRO A 86 16.91 28.51 26.34
N ASN A 87 17.33 27.30 26.72
CA ASN A 87 18.71 26.80 26.60
C ASN A 87 18.85 25.66 25.58
N ALA A 88 17.85 25.47 24.72
CA ALA A 88 17.86 24.41 23.73
C ALA A 88 18.56 24.86 22.44
N ASP A 89 19.75 24.30 22.19
CA ASP A 89 20.57 24.57 21.00
C ASP A 89 20.03 23.83 19.74
N LEU A 90 18.71 23.85 19.55
CA LEU A 90 17.96 23.05 18.57
C LEU A 90 17.18 23.91 17.56
N ALA A 91 17.40 25.23 17.56
CA ALA A 91 16.73 26.15 16.63
C ALA A 91 17.01 25.87 15.14
N TRP A 92 18.08 25.14 14.84
CA TRP A 92 18.43 24.71 13.48
C TRP A 92 17.62 23.49 12.99
N PHE A 93 16.89 22.81 13.87
CA PHE A 93 16.23 21.54 13.58
C PHE A 93 14.78 21.75 13.12
N GLY A 94 14.50 21.40 11.86
CA GLY A 94 13.23 21.65 11.17
C GLY A 94 11.96 21.35 12.00
N PRO A 95 11.82 20.18 12.65
CA PRO A 95 10.68 19.85 13.52
C PRO A 95 10.37 20.86 14.64
N VAL A 96 11.38 21.55 15.18
CA VAL A 96 11.21 22.63 16.16
C VAL A 96 10.66 23.89 15.46
N ALA A 97 11.02 24.10 14.19
CA ALA A 97 10.67 25.29 13.41
C ALA A 97 9.28 25.26 12.74
N VAL A 98 8.74 24.06 12.42
CA VAL A 98 7.42 23.92 11.77
C VAL A 98 6.24 23.71 12.74
N GLY A 99 6.49 23.54 14.03
CA GLY A 99 5.45 23.40 15.06
C GLY A 99 4.82 22.01 15.18
N GLU A 100 4.14 21.77 16.31
CA GLU A 100 3.62 20.46 16.73
C GLU A 100 2.51 19.89 15.84
N GLY A 101 1.75 20.75 15.16
CA GLY A 101 0.55 20.37 14.42
C GLY A 101 0.78 19.32 13.33
N ALA A 102 1.88 19.42 12.58
CA ALA A 102 2.18 18.47 11.50
C ALA A 102 2.45 17.05 12.03
N MET A 103 3.13 16.94 13.18
CA MET A 103 3.52 15.64 13.75
C MET A 103 2.31 14.80 14.15
N HIS A 104 1.21 15.41 14.59
CA HIS A 104 -0.01 14.67 14.93
C HIS A 104 -0.74 14.07 13.73
N VAL A 105 -0.60 14.68 12.55
CA VAL A 105 -1.42 14.33 11.38
C VAL A 105 -0.69 13.40 10.42
N ILE A 106 0.65 13.47 10.36
CA ILE A 106 1.50 12.68 9.45
C ILE A 106 1.19 11.17 9.52
N PRO A 107 1.14 10.50 10.69
CA PRO A 107 0.91 9.05 10.74
C PRO A 107 -0.44 8.65 10.14
N THR A 108 -1.47 9.46 10.38
CA THR A 108 -2.83 9.23 9.88
C THR A 108 -2.90 9.40 8.36
N ILE A 109 -2.26 10.43 7.81
CA ILE A 109 -2.20 10.64 6.35
C ILE A 109 -1.50 9.46 5.68
N VAL A 110 -0.35 9.04 6.22
CA VAL A 110 0.42 7.91 5.66
C VAL A 110 -0.39 6.62 5.72
N LEU A 111 -1.10 6.38 6.82
CA LEU A 111 -2.00 5.22 6.94
C LEU A 111 -3.12 5.24 5.89
N ILE A 112 -3.81 6.37 5.71
CA ILE A 112 -4.87 6.50 4.70
C ILE A 112 -4.30 6.27 3.30
N MET A 113 -3.15 6.85 2.99
CA MET A 113 -2.50 6.74 1.68
C MET A 113 -2.13 5.29 1.36
N THR A 114 -1.50 4.59 2.31
CA THR A 114 -1.10 3.18 2.14
C THR A 114 -2.32 2.24 2.10
N LEU A 115 -3.33 2.43 2.94
CA LEU A 115 -4.58 1.67 2.84
C LEU A 115 -5.29 1.88 1.50
N SER A 116 -5.32 3.12 1.02
CA SER A 116 -5.92 3.45 -0.28
C SER A 116 -5.19 2.77 -1.44
N ALA A 117 -3.85 2.73 -1.39
CA ALA A 117 -3.04 2.03 -2.38
C ALA A 117 -3.32 0.52 -2.39
N TYR A 118 -3.43 -0.09 -1.21
CA TYR A 118 -3.78 -1.52 -1.07
C TYR A 118 -5.19 -1.84 -1.58
N ILE A 119 -6.20 -1.05 -1.21
CA ILE A 119 -7.56 -1.25 -1.70
C ILE A 119 -7.62 -1.04 -3.22
N GLY A 120 -6.93 0.00 -3.71
CA GLY A 120 -6.83 0.31 -5.13
C GLY A 120 -6.19 -0.80 -5.95
N SER A 121 -5.14 -1.45 -5.44
CA SER A 121 -4.47 -2.55 -6.13
C SER A 121 -5.35 -3.80 -6.23
N ILE A 122 -6.11 -4.12 -5.18
CA ILE A 122 -7.07 -5.24 -5.19
C ILE A 122 -8.22 -4.95 -6.16
N ALA A 123 -8.79 -3.75 -6.11
CA ALA A 123 -9.84 -3.35 -7.03
C ALA A 123 -9.36 -3.42 -8.49
N PHE A 124 -8.13 -2.99 -8.74
CA PHE A 124 -7.49 -3.09 -10.04
C PHE A 124 -7.31 -4.55 -10.49
N PHE A 125 -6.92 -5.47 -9.61
CA PHE A 125 -6.79 -6.89 -9.92
C PHE A 125 -8.11 -7.48 -10.44
N PHE A 126 -9.20 -7.27 -9.72
CA PHE A 126 -10.51 -7.77 -10.14
C PHE A 126 -11.01 -7.10 -11.42
N ARG A 127 -10.76 -5.80 -11.58
CA ARG A 127 -11.07 -5.07 -12.83
C ARG A 127 -10.30 -5.64 -14.02
N ALA A 128 -8.99 -5.85 -13.88
CA ALA A 128 -8.14 -6.41 -14.92
C ALA A 128 -8.56 -7.85 -15.27
N ARG A 129 -8.91 -8.65 -14.28
CA ARG A 129 -9.42 -10.00 -14.48
C ARG A 129 -10.74 -10.01 -15.27
N LYS A 130 -11.71 -9.17 -14.88
CA LYS A 130 -13.02 -9.10 -15.55
C LYS A 130 -12.92 -8.59 -16.99
N ALA A 131 -12.12 -7.55 -17.24
CA ALA A 131 -11.94 -6.99 -18.57
C ALA A 131 -11.34 -8.03 -19.55
N ASN A 132 -10.30 -8.74 -19.14
CA ASN A 132 -9.68 -9.77 -19.99
C ASN A 132 -10.59 -11.00 -20.19
N LEU A 133 -11.37 -11.40 -19.19
CA LEU A 133 -12.37 -12.47 -19.36
C LEU A 133 -13.46 -12.08 -20.36
N ALA A 134 -13.88 -10.81 -20.39
CA ALA A 134 -14.87 -10.32 -21.34
C ALA A 134 -14.33 -10.29 -22.78
N ASP A 135 -13.03 -10.02 -22.98
CA ASP A 135 -12.39 -10.03 -24.31
C ASP A 135 -12.17 -11.45 -24.87
N HIS A 136 -12.10 -12.48 -24.02
CA HIS A 136 -11.87 -13.87 -24.45
C HIS A 136 -13.16 -14.69 -24.60
N LEU A 137 -14.28 -14.17 -24.11
CA LEU A 137 -15.62 -14.69 -24.35
C LEU A 137 -16.22 -13.90 -25.52
N GLY A 138 -15.89 -14.30 -26.75
CA GLY A 138 -16.62 -13.85 -27.94
C GLY A 138 -18.14 -14.10 -27.78
N PRO A 139 -18.99 -13.43 -28.58
CA PRO A 139 -20.45 -13.54 -28.43
C PRO A 139 -20.84 -15.02 -28.40
N VAL A 140 -21.61 -15.41 -27.37
CA VAL A 140 -22.11 -16.77 -27.24
C VAL A 140 -22.95 -17.05 -28.48
N GLU A 141 -22.41 -17.80 -29.43
CA GLU A 141 -23.21 -18.42 -30.48
C GLU A 141 -24.19 -19.35 -29.78
N THR A 142 -25.43 -18.89 -29.66
CA THR A 142 -26.56 -19.78 -29.38
C THR A 142 -26.53 -20.84 -30.45
N ALA A 143 -26.16 -22.07 -30.09
CA ALA A 143 -26.10 -23.20 -30.99
C ALA A 143 -27.39 -23.25 -31.84
N PRO A 144 -27.31 -23.44 -33.17
CA PRO A 144 -28.51 -23.56 -33.98
C PRO A 144 -29.29 -24.77 -33.49
N THR A 145 -30.52 -24.52 -33.05
CA THR A 145 -31.52 -25.54 -32.78
C THR A 145 -31.54 -26.50 -33.97
N GLN A 146 -30.99 -27.69 -33.80
CA GLN A 146 -31.07 -28.74 -34.81
C GLN A 146 -32.55 -29.04 -35.00
N ALA A 147 -33.09 -28.68 -36.16
CA ALA A 147 -34.38 -29.15 -36.61
C ALA A 147 -34.32 -30.69 -36.71
N PRO A 148 -35.39 -31.41 -36.32
CA PRO A 148 -35.39 -32.86 -36.36
C PRO A 148 -35.11 -33.35 -37.79
N GLN A 149 -34.13 -34.24 -37.93
CA GLN A 149 -33.95 -35.02 -39.16
C GLN A 149 -35.10 -36.02 -39.25
N ASP A 150 -36.10 -35.69 -40.07
CA ASP A 150 -37.07 -36.67 -40.53
C ASP A 150 -36.36 -37.68 -41.41
N LYS A 151 -36.29 -38.91 -40.90
CA LYS A 151 -35.94 -40.11 -41.64
C LYS A 151 -37.12 -40.45 -42.53
N GLU A 152 -36.94 -40.40 -43.84
CA GLU A 152 -37.78 -41.20 -44.75
C GLU A 152 -36.90 -42.02 -45.70
N ALA A 153 -37.43 -43.23 -45.93
CA ALA A 153 -36.83 -44.42 -46.52
C ALA A 153 -36.66 -44.36 -48.04
#